data_AF-A0A960T1Z4-F1
#
_entry.id   AF-A0A960T1Z4-F1
#
_cell.length_a   1.000
_cell.length_b   1.000
_cell.length_c   1.000
_cell.angle_alpha   90.00
_cell.angle_beta   90.00
_cell.angle_gamma   90.00
#
_symmetry.space_group_name_H-M   'P 1'
#
loop_
_entity.id
_entity.type
_entity.pdbx_description
1 polymer ?
#
loop_
_entity_poly.entity_id
_entity_poly.type
_entity_poly.pdbx_seq_one_letter_code
_entity_poly.pdbx_strand_id
1 'polypeptide(L)'
;IDQQQWAATQEARLLPGVPYFLVTLTVPDSLRGVCKARPAILYDLILREAAGALKDLCRSKLGGTPGFTSVLHTWGRQLQHHPHVHLVVPGVVLAPDGRERYPDKPDFLVHGAPLAARFRNRLEIALKNSHPEIHAALVRDHPDVFRLKWIADARHTGSGKPALRYLARYVFKSALGPGRLLGYDGQGRLRLQCHQSGANRPFVILLTPEEFLRRWCLHVLPKGFVRVRHHGWMSGAARKVRLRVRALVCGELDEPAPAVILHPVPRCARCGAEMKLLATIEPRGPPPRR
;
A
#
# COMPACT_ATOMS: atom_id res chain seq x y z
N ILE A 1 15.40 5.99 6.23
CA ILE A 1 15.25 5.95 4.76
C ILE A 1 14.27 7.04 4.38
N ASP A 2 14.74 8.00 3.58
CA ASP A 2 13.91 9.09 3.08
C ASP A 2 12.87 8.57 2.06
N GLN A 3 11.70 9.21 2.00
CA GLN A 3 10.64 8.91 1.04
C GLN A 3 11.15 8.91 -0.39
N GLN A 4 12.01 9.87 -0.74
CA GLN A 4 12.53 10.01 -2.10
C GLN A 4 13.53 8.91 -2.43
N GLN A 5 14.37 8.50 -1.47
CA GLN A 5 15.30 7.37 -1.63
C GLN A 5 14.56 6.04 -1.83
N TRP A 6 13.51 5.77 -1.04
CA TRP A 6 12.71 4.56 -1.25
C TRP A 6 12.00 4.59 -2.60
N ALA A 7 11.41 5.74 -2.97
CA ALA A 7 10.77 5.91 -4.27
C ALA A 7 11.77 5.67 -5.41
N ALA A 8 12.98 6.25 -5.36
CA ALA A 8 14.03 6.03 -6.34
C ALA A 8 14.43 4.56 -6.45
N THR A 9 14.52 3.85 -5.32
CA THR A 9 14.82 2.41 -5.29
C THR A 9 13.71 1.59 -5.96
N GLN A 10 12.45 1.93 -5.73
CA GLN A 10 11.34 1.23 -6.39
C GLN A 10 11.21 1.61 -7.86
N GLU A 11 11.45 2.88 -8.21
CA GLU A 11 11.43 3.37 -9.59
C GLU A 11 12.51 2.68 -10.44
N ALA A 12 13.72 2.46 -9.90
CA ALA A 12 14.78 1.73 -10.58
C ALA A 12 14.41 0.26 -10.90
N ARG A 13 13.50 -0.33 -10.11
CA ARG A 13 13.00 -1.68 -10.32
C ARG A 13 11.81 -1.76 -11.28
N LEU A 14 11.33 -0.63 -11.81
CA LEU A 14 10.34 -0.65 -12.87
C LEU A 14 10.93 -1.31 -14.12
N LEU A 15 10.07 -1.96 -14.88
CA LEU A 15 10.39 -2.56 -16.17
C LEU A 15 10.03 -1.55 -17.28
N PRO A 16 11.02 -1.01 -18.01
CA PRO A 16 10.76 -0.20 -19.20
C PRO A 16 9.81 -0.90 -20.18
N GLY A 17 8.88 -0.14 -20.78
CA GLY A 17 7.95 -0.66 -21.79
C GLY A 17 6.78 -1.51 -21.28
N VAL A 18 6.71 -1.82 -19.98
CA VAL A 18 5.61 -2.62 -19.41
C VAL A 18 4.51 -1.70 -18.85
N PRO A 19 3.22 -1.95 -19.17
CA PRO A 19 2.12 -1.24 -18.52
C PRO A 19 2.00 -1.68 -17.05
N TYR A 20 1.74 -0.75 -16.16
CA TYR A 20 1.55 -1.01 -14.73
C TYR A 20 0.13 -0.72 -14.29
N PHE A 21 -0.30 -1.42 -13.26
CA PHE A 21 -1.63 -1.34 -12.70
C PHE A 21 -1.57 -1.04 -11.21
N LEU A 22 -2.42 -0.10 -10.76
CA LEU A 22 -2.72 0.09 -9.36
C LEU A 22 -4.01 -0.64 -9.04
N VAL A 23 -3.89 -1.74 -8.32
CA VAL A 23 -5.02 -2.54 -7.86
C VAL A 23 -5.32 -2.18 -6.41
N THR A 24 -6.58 -1.89 -6.09
CA THR A 24 -7.02 -1.59 -4.72
C THR A 24 -8.06 -2.61 -4.29
N LEU A 25 -7.81 -3.31 -3.18
CA LEU A 25 -8.77 -4.21 -2.54
C LEU A 25 -9.18 -3.63 -1.20
N THR A 26 -10.49 -3.50 -0.99
CA THR A 26 -11.06 -2.89 0.22
C THR A 26 -11.92 -3.91 0.95
N VAL A 27 -11.74 -4.03 2.27
CA VAL A 27 -12.62 -4.85 3.11
C VAL A 27 -13.91 -4.08 3.44
N PRO A 28 -15.07 -4.75 3.57
CA PRO A 28 -16.32 -4.11 3.97
C PRO A 28 -16.24 -3.49 5.37
N ASP A 29 -17.15 -2.56 5.64
CA ASP A 29 -17.23 -1.82 6.91
C ASP A 29 -17.41 -2.73 8.12
N SER A 30 -18.10 -3.86 7.94
CA SER A 30 -18.29 -4.93 8.94
C SER A 30 -16.97 -5.55 9.43
N LEU A 31 -15.90 -5.51 8.63
CA LEU A 31 -14.58 -6.00 9.06
C LEU A 31 -13.75 -4.97 9.82
N ARG A 32 -14.12 -3.68 9.79
CA ARG A 32 -13.31 -2.60 10.39
C ARG A 32 -13.18 -2.72 11.90
N GLY A 33 -14.28 -3.05 12.59
CA GLY A 33 -14.29 -3.24 14.05
C GLY A 33 -13.31 -4.32 14.50
N VAL A 34 -13.36 -5.48 13.84
CA VAL A 34 -12.45 -6.61 14.13
C VAL A 34 -11.01 -6.27 13.74
N CYS A 35 -10.79 -5.57 12.63
CA CYS A 35 -9.46 -5.08 12.26
C CYS A 35 -8.87 -4.14 13.33
N LYS A 36 -9.69 -3.30 13.96
CA LYS A 36 -9.27 -2.44 15.07
C LYS A 36 -8.96 -3.24 16.33
N ALA A 37 -9.74 -4.28 16.63
CA ALA A 37 -9.57 -5.11 17.83
C ALA A 37 -8.38 -6.08 17.74
N ARG A 38 -8.06 -6.55 16.52
CA ARG A 38 -7.03 -7.57 16.26
C ARG A 38 -6.12 -7.18 15.08
N PRO A 39 -5.45 -6.00 15.11
CA PRO A 39 -4.77 -5.44 13.94
C PRO A 39 -3.60 -6.29 13.45
N ALA A 40 -2.82 -6.91 14.34
CA ALA A 40 -1.68 -7.74 13.94
C ALA A 40 -2.11 -8.93 13.07
N ILE A 41 -3.18 -9.61 13.48
CA ILE A 41 -3.74 -10.77 12.79
C ILE A 41 -4.42 -10.32 11.49
N LEU A 42 -5.39 -9.42 11.59
CA LEU A 42 -6.26 -9.09 10.46
C LEU A 42 -5.50 -8.39 9.34
N TYR A 43 -4.57 -7.48 9.66
CA TYR A 43 -3.79 -6.80 8.63
C TYR A 43 -2.79 -7.74 7.93
N ASP A 44 -2.25 -8.73 8.65
CA ASP A 44 -1.41 -9.75 8.03
C ASP A 44 -2.22 -10.61 7.05
N LEU A 45 -3.38 -11.11 7.51
CA LEU A 45 -4.29 -11.90 6.68
C LEU A 45 -4.78 -11.12 5.46
N ILE A 46 -5.17 -9.85 5.64
CA ILE A 46 -5.61 -8.98 4.55
C ILE A 46 -4.51 -8.82 3.49
N LEU A 47 -3.27 -8.53 3.89
CA LEU A 47 -2.15 -8.41 2.95
C LEU A 47 -1.86 -9.73 2.24
N ARG A 48 -1.83 -10.84 3.00
CA ARG A 48 -1.52 -12.16 2.49
C ARG A 48 -2.56 -12.64 1.48
N GLU A 49 -3.84 -12.53 1.82
CA GLU A 49 -4.92 -13.02 0.98
C GLU A 49 -5.25 -12.11 -0.19
N ALA A 50 -5.03 -10.79 -0.07
CA ALA A 50 -5.07 -9.87 -1.21
C ALA A 50 -4.02 -10.27 -2.27
N ALA A 51 -2.79 -10.54 -1.82
CA ALA A 51 -1.72 -11.01 -2.72
C ALA A 51 -2.01 -12.39 -3.30
N GLY A 52 -2.56 -13.32 -2.51
CA GLY A 52 -2.99 -14.64 -2.96
C GLY A 52 -4.06 -14.57 -4.04
N ALA A 53 -5.07 -13.72 -3.86
CA ALA A 53 -6.16 -13.54 -4.82
C ALA A 53 -5.66 -13.04 -6.18
N LEU A 54 -4.75 -12.05 -6.20
CA LEU A 54 -4.16 -11.58 -7.44
C LEU A 54 -3.34 -12.68 -8.14
N LYS A 55 -2.52 -13.43 -7.38
CA LYS A 55 -1.73 -14.55 -7.93
C LYS A 55 -2.62 -15.61 -8.58
N ASP A 56 -3.73 -15.97 -7.93
CA ASP A 56 -4.67 -16.96 -8.45
C ASP A 56 -5.29 -16.51 -9.76
N LEU A 57 -5.72 -15.24 -9.85
CA LEU A 57 -6.31 -14.69 -11.07
C LEU A 57 -5.29 -14.57 -12.20
N CYS A 58 -4.08 -14.06 -11.93
CA CYS A 58 -3.03 -13.99 -12.93
C CYS A 58 -2.64 -15.39 -13.45
N ARG A 59 -2.59 -16.40 -12.57
CA ARG A 59 -2.34 -17.78 -13.01
C ARG A 59 -3.46 -18.30 -13.91
N SER A 60 -4.71 -18.07 -13.54
CA SER A 60 -5.87 -18.54 -14.31
C SER A 60 -6.07 -17.80 -15.63
N LYS A 61 -5.79 -16.49 -15.68
CA LYS A 61 -6.11 -15.62 -16.83
C LYS A 61 -4.93 -15.33 -17.73
N LEU A 62 -3.72 -15.27 -17.19
CA LEU A 62 -2.49 -14.97 -17.93
C LEU A 62 -1.55 -16.18 -18.01
N GLY A 63 -1.87 -17.28 -17.31
CA GLY A 63 -1.07 -18.52 -17.35
C GLY A 63 0.29 -18.42 -16.67
N GLY A 64 0.49 -17.46 -15.75
CA GLY A 64 1.79 -17.27 -15.11
C GLY A 64 1.73 -16.62 -13.73
N THR A 65 2.90 -16.53 -13.10
CA THR A 65 3.10 -15.91 -11.79
C THR A 65 3.43 -14.43 -11.94
N PRO A 66 2.62 -13.51 -11.36
CA PRO A 66 2.93 -12.09 -11.35
C PRO A 66 3.99 -11.78 -10.28
N GLY A 67 4.68 -10.67 -10.45
CA GLY A 67 5.52 -10.07 -9.41
C GLY A 67 4.99 -8.67 -9.13
N PHE A 68 4.79 -8.32 -7.87
CA PHE A 68 4.15 -7.05 -7.51
C PHE A 68 4.50 -6.62 -6.09
N THR A 69 4.22 -5.35 -5.78
CA THR A 69 4.36 -4.79 -4.44
C THR A 69 2.99 -4.52 -3.84
N SER A 70 2.76 -4.99 -2.61
CA SER A 70 1.54 -4.70 -1.84
C SER A 70 1.82 -3.70 -0.73
N VAL A 71 0.90 -2.77 -0.48
CA VAL A 71 0.96 -1.79 0.60
C VAL A 71 -0.37 -1.76 1.35
N LEU A 72 -0.32 -1.97 2.66
CA LEU A 72 -1.48 -1.79 3.55
C LEU A 72 -1.66 -0.30 3.87
N HIS A 73 -2.90 0.16 3.72
CA HIS A 73 -3.40 1.44 4.20
C HIS A 73 -4.55 1.20 5.19
N THR A 74 -4.69 2.09 6.18
CA THR A 74 -5.71 1.98 7.23
C THR A 74 -6.60 3.22 7.37
N TRP A 75 -6.49 4.19 6.46
CA TRP A 75 -7.21 5.46 6.54
C TRP A 75 -7.93 5.83 5.25
N GLY A 76 -9.08 6.49 5.40
CA GLY A 76 -9.76 7.19 4.31
C GLY A 76 -9.39 8.67 4.24
N ARG A 77 -10.04 9.39 3.32
CA ARG A 77 -9.80 10.83 3.10
C ARG A 77 -10.12 11.71 4.31
N GLN A 78 -10.92 11.25 5.27
CA GLN A 78 -11.31 11.95 6.50
C GLN A 78 -10.64 11.39 7.77
N LEU A 79 -9.53 10.64 7.62
CA LEU A 79 -8.86 9.90 8.71
C LEU A 79 -9.76 8.87 9.40
N GLN A 80 -10.85 8.45 8.75
CA GLN A 80 -11.63 7.32 9.24
C GLN A 80 -10.86 6.03 9.03
N HIS A 81 -11.02 5.07 9.94
CA HIS A 81 -10.42 3.75 9.79
C HIS A 81 -11.00 3.04 8.56
N HIS A 82 -10.13 2.75 7.60
CA HIS A 82 -10.49 2.18 6.31
C HIS A 82 -9.37 1.27 5.81
N PRO A 83 -9.27 0.03 6.33
CA PRO A 83 -8.27 -0.93 5.86
C PRO A 83 -8.45 -1.28 4.40
N HIS A 84 -7.41 -1.11 3.60
CA HIS A 84 -7.36 -1.51 2.20
C HIS A 84 -5.92 -1.80 1.78
N VAL A 85 -5.79 -2.57 0.70
CA VAL A 85 -4.49 -2.96 0.14
C VAL A 85 -4.37 -2.39 -1.25
N HIS A 86 -3.26 -1.69 -1.51
CA HIS A 86 -2.85 -1.35 -2.86
C HIS A 86 -1.80 -2.34 -3.37
N LEU A 87 -1.92 -2.76 -4.61
CA LEU A 87 -0.94 -3.57 -5.32
C LEU A 87 -0.45 -2.79 -6.54
N VAL A 88 0.87 -2.66 -6.69
CA VAL A 88 1.50 -2.15 -7.93
C VAL A 88 1.96 -3.34 -8.73
N VAL A 89 1.30 -3.56 -9.86
CA VAL A 89 1.42 -4.77 -10.64
C VAL A 89 1.90 -4.42 -12.05
N PRO A 90 3.09 -4.85 -12.48
CA PRO A 90 3.46 -4.83 -13.88
C PRO A 90 2.56 -5.81 -14.65
N GLY A 91 2.14 -5.42 -15.85
CA GLY A 91 1.34 -6.19 -16.78
C GLY A 91 2.13 -7.30 -17.46
N VAL A 92 2.89 -8.07 -16.68
CA VAL A 92 3.67 -9.20 -17.15
C VAL A 92 3.69 -10.29 -16.08
N VAL A 93 3.53 -11.54 -16.52
CA VAL A 93 3.64 -12.72 -15.68
C VAL A 93 4.72 -13.64 -16.23
N LEU A 94 5.35 -14.42 -15.34
CA LEU A 94 6.29 -15.47 -15.74
C LEU A 94 5.54 -16.81 -15.77
N ALA A 95 5.43 -17.42 -16.95
CA ALA A 95 4.78 -18.70 -17.13
C ALA A 95 5.66 -19.87 -16.69
N PRO A 96 5.09 -21.08 -16.47
CA PRO A 96 5.85 -22.26 -16.05
C PRO A 96 6.92 -22.70 -17.06
N ASP A 97 6.71 -22.43 -18.35
CA ASP A 97 7.70 -22.63 -19.43
C ASP A 97 8.87 -21.63 -19.37
N GLY A 98 8.82 -20.68 -18.42
CA GLY A 98 9.85 -19.68 -18.20
C GLY A 98 9.82 -18.52 -19.20
N ARG A 99 8.74 -18.37 -19.97
CA ARG A 99 8.48 -17.23 -20.86
C ARG A 99 7.59 -16.20 -20.16
N GLU A 100 7.77 -14.96 -20.55
CA GLU A 100 6.91 -13.85 -20.20
C GLU A 100 5.57 -13.94 -20.95
N ARG A 101 4.49 -13.54 -20.27
CA ARG A 101 3.16 -13.39 -20.87
C ARG A 101 2.55 -12.07 -20.43
N TYR A 102 1.77 -11.49 -21.33
CA TYR A 102 1.15 -10.18 -21.17
C TYR A 102 -0.38 -10.29 -21.20
N PRO A 103 -1.11 -9.34 -20.61
CA PRO A 103 -2.54 -9.21 -20.85
C PRO A 103 -2.85 -8.96 -22.32
N ASP A 104 -3.96 -9.52 -22.81
CA ASP A 104 -4.41 -9.35 -24.21
C ASP A 104 -4.65 -7.89 -24.58
N LYS A 105 -5.02 -7.06 -23.59
CA LYS A 105 -5.23 -5.62 -23.75
C LYS A 105 -4.28 -4.85 -22.83
N PRO A 106 -3.56 -3.84 -23.33
CA PRO A 106 -2.50 -3.17 -22.56
C PRO A 106 -3.02 -2.37 -21.35
N ASP A 107 -4.30 -1.97 -21.37
CA ASP A 107 -4.97 -1.19 -20.34
C ASP A 107 -5.82 -2.03 -19.37
N PHE A 108 -5.77 -3.36 -19.48
CA PHE A 108 -6.59 -4.27 -18.69
C PHE A 108 -5.79 -5.43 -18.12
N LEU A 109 -5.75 -5.55 -16.79
CA LEU A 109 -5.07 -6.65 -16.10
C LEU A 109 -6.03 -7.79 -15.73
N VAL A 110 -7.05 -7.47 -14.93
CA VAL A 110 -8.04 -8.41 -14.39
C VAL A 110 -9.34 -7.66 -14.09
N HIS A 111 -10.48 -8.38 -14.11
CA HIS A 111 -11.74 -7.82 -13.64
C HIS A 111 -11.76 -7.69 -12.11
N GLY A 112 -12.21 -6.53 -11.61
CA GLY A 112 -12.28 -6.23 -10.17
C GLY A 112 -13.26 -7.14 -9.39
N ALA A 113 -14.44 -7.45 -9.95
CA ALA A 113 -15.43 -8.27 -9.26
C ALA A 113 -14.94 -9.72 -8.98
N PRO A 114 -14.38 -10.47 -9.96
CA PRO A 114 -13.74 -11.76 -9.69
C PRO A 114 -12.59 -11.67 -8.68
N LEU A 115 -11.77 -10.61 -8.75
CA LEU A 115 -10.67 -10.42 -7.82
C LEU A 115 -11.16 -10.23 -6.39
N ALA A 116 -12.17 -9.39 -6.19
CA ALA A 116 -12.77 -9.13 -4.89
C ALA A 116 -13.44 -10.39 -4.31
N ALA A 117 -14.16 -11.16 -5.14
CA ALA A 117 -14.76 -12.42 -4.73
C ALA A 117 -13.70 -13.45 -4.30
N ARG A 118 -12.61 -13.55 -5.06
CA ARG A 118 -11.49 -14.44 -4.71
C ARG A 118 -10.83 -14.01 -3.39
N PHE A 119 -10.58 -12.71 -3.21
CA PHE A 119 -10.02 -12.17 -1.98
C PHE A 119 -10.90 -12.47 -0.76
N ARG A 120 -12.20 -12.22 -0.87
CA ARG A 120 -13.19 -12.54 0.17
C ARG A 120 -13.14 -14.00 0.58
N ASN A 121 -13.25 -14.92 -0.39
CA ASN A 121 -13.28 -16.36 -0.12
C ASN A 121 -11.96 -16.83 0.52
N ARG A 122 -10.81 -16.32 0.03
CA ARG A 122 -9.50 -16.63 0.61
C ARG A 122 -9.37 -16.16 2.05
N LEU A 123 -9.83 -14.94 2.35
CA LEU A 123 -9.80 -14.40 3.71
C LEU A 123 -10.72 -15.19 4.65
N GLU A 124 -11.93 -15.53 4.20
CA GLU A 124 -12.86 -16.36 4.97
C GLU A 124 -12.24 -17.72 5.33
N ILE A 125 -11.69 -18.43 4.34
CA ILE A 125 -11.04 -19.72 4.55
C ILE A 125 -9.85 -19.57 5.52
N ALA A 126 -9.02 -18.55 5.35
CA ALA A 126 -7.87 -18.32 6.22
C ALA A 126 -8.32 -18.05 7.67
N LEU A 127 -9.39 -17.28 7.87
CA LEU A 127 -9.98 -17.01 9.18
C LEU A 127 -10.57 -18.27 9.80
N LYS A 128 -11.38 -19.04 9.07
CA LYS A 128 -11.94 -20.32 9.56
C LYS A 128 -10.86 -21.29 10.05
N ASN A 129 -9.75 -21.37 9.31
CA ASN A 129 -8.69 -22.33 9.60
C ASN A 129 -7.75 -21.87 10.71
N SER A 130 -7.40 -20.57 10.76
CA SER A 130 -6.33 -20.08 11.64
C SER A 130 -6.88 -19.37 12.89
N HIS A 131 -8.08 -18.81 12.81
CA HIS A 131 -8.73 -18.00 13.85
C HIS A 131 -10.24 -18.22 13.87
N PRO A 132 -10.72 -19.46 14.10
CA PRO A 132 -12.15 -19.80 14.09
C PRO A 132 -12.97 -18.97 15.07
N GLU A 133 -12.37 -18.54 16.19
CA GLU A 133 -12.97 -17.66 17.19
C GLU A 133 -13.28 -16.27 16.64
N ILE A 134 -12.37 -15.71 15.84
CA ILE A 134 -12.57 -14.41 15.18
C ILE A 134 -13.64 -14.55 14.10
N HIS A 135 -13.59 -15.64 13.33
CA HIS A 135 -14.59 -15.91 12.29
C HIS A 135 -16.00 -16.04 12.89
N ALA A 136 -16.17 -16.85 13.94
CA ALA A 136 -17.45 -17.09 14.57
C ALA A 136 -18.05 -15.79 15.15
N ALA A 137 -17.23 -14.97 15.83
CA ALA A 137 -17.68 -13.68 16.33
C ALA A 137 -18.08 -12.73 15.20
N LEU A 138 -17.27 -12.65 14.14
CA LEU A 138 -17.55 -11.79 12.99
C LEU A 138 -18.84 -12.17 12.28
N VAL A 139 -19.10 -13.47 12.07
CA VAL A 139 -20.32 -13.93 11.39
C VAL A 139 -21.55 -13.80 12.29
N ARG A 140 -21.41 -13.96 13.61
CA ARG A 140 -22.52 -13.69 14.54
C ARG A 140 -22.94 -12.22 14.48
N ASP A 141 -21.98 -11.30 14.53
CA ASP A 141 -22.26 -9.86 14.57
C ASP A 141 -22.60 -9.30 13.17
N HIS A 142 -22.08 -9.94 12.11
CA HIS A 142 -22.29 -9.57 10.71
C HIS A 142 -22.51 -10.81 9.81
N PRO A 143 -23.71 -11.43 9.81
CA PRO A 143 -23.98 -12.71 9.13
C PRO A 143 -23.66 -12.73 7.64
N ASP A 144 -23.79 -11.60 6.96
CA ASP A 144 -23.60 -11.51 5.51
C ASP A 144 -22.21 -11.03 5.09
N VAL A 145 -21.27 -10.81 6.02
CA VAL A 145 -19.93 -10.24 5.72
C VAL A 145 -19.19 -10.92 4.56
N PHE A 146 -19.31 -12.25 4.45
CA PHE A 146 -18.72 -13.05 3.35
C PHE A 146 -19.69 -13.37 2.20
N ARG A 147 -20.95 -12.95 2.30
CA ARG A 147 -21.95 -13.01 1.22
C ARG A 147 -22.05 -11.70 0.44
N LEU A 148 -21.71 -10.57 1.08
CA LEU A 148 -21.67 -9.24 0.48
C LEU A 148 -20.78 -9.21 -0.77
N LYS A 149 -21.15 -8.36 -1.72
CA LYS A 149 -20.31 -8.03 -2.89
C LYS A 149 -19.16 -7.14 -2.46
N TRP A 150 -17.97 -7.72 -2.33
CA TRP A 150 -16.74 -6.97 -2.07
C TRP A 150 -16.29 -6.21 -3.31
N ILE A 151 -15.51 -5.15 -3.12
CA ILE A 151 -15.08 -4.27 -4.20
C ILE A 151 -13.55 -4.33 -4.32
N ALA A 152 -13.10 -4.52 -5.55
CA ALA A 152 -11.73 -4.31 -5.95
C ALA A 152 -11.72 -3.52 -7.26
N ASP A 153 -10.68 -2.71 -7.42
CA ASP A 153 -10.51 -1.80 -8.54
C ASP A 153 -9.10 -2.01 -9.11
N ALA A 154 -8.98 -2.12 -10.43
CA ALA A 154 -7.71 -2.35 -11.12
C ALA A 154 -7.57 -1.30 -12.21
N ARG A 155 -6.74 -0.28 -11.97
CA ARG A 155 -6.55 0.82 -12.91
C ARG A 155 -5.20 0.74 -13.59
N HIS A 156 -5.19 0.94 -14.91
CA HIS A 156 -3.96 1.18 -15.65
C HIS A 156 -3.31 2.51 -15.19
N THR A 157 -1.99 2.50 -15.04
CA THR A 157 -1.19 3.62 -14.50
C THR A 157 0.07 3.90 -15.33
N GLY A 158 0.03 3.58 -16.62
CA GLY A 158 1.15 3.80 -17.54
C GLY A 158 2.40 3.07 -17.10
N SER A 159 3.52 3.78 -16.98
CA SER A 159 4.82 3.19 -16.58
C SER A 159 4.94 2.80 -15.10
N GLY A 160 3.89 2.98 -14.29
CA GLY A 160 3.90 2.63 -12.86
C GLY A 160 4.60 3.65 -11.95
N LYS A 161 5.38 4.55 -12.52
CA LYS A 161 5.98 5.69 -11.80
C LYS A 161 4.93 6.54 -11.07
N PRO A 162 3.76 6.89 -11.65
CA PRO A 162 2.70 7.57 -10.91
C PRO A 162 2.18 6.76 -9.72
N ALA A 163 1.99 5.45 -9.88
CA ALA A 163 1.51 4.56 -8.82
C ALA A 163 2.53 4.42 -7.69
N LEU A 164 3.82 4.28 -8.00
CA LEU A 164 4.88 4.25 -7.00
C LEU A 164 5.01 5.57 -6.26
N ARG A 165 4.94 6.72 -6.95
CA ARG A 165 4.98 8.04 -6.32
C ARG A 165 3.76 8.29 -5.44
N TYR A 166 2.59 7.84 -5.90
CA TYR A 166 1.38 7.81 -5.09
C TYR A 166 1.65 7.03 -3.81
N LEU A 167 2.07 5.76 -3.90
CA LEU A 167 2.32 4.91 -2.72
C LEU A 167 3.46 5.39 -1.83
N ALA A 168 4.54 5.95 -2.37
CA ALA A 168 5.65 6.48 -1.60
C ALA A 168 5.17 7.52 -0.58
N ARG A 169 4.20 8.37 -0.97
CA ARG A 169 3.58 9.32 -0.04
C ARG A 169 2.91 8.60 1.13
N TYR A 170 2.27 7.48 0.88
CA TYR A 170 1.58 6.74 1.95
C TYR A 170 2.52 5.86 2.76
N VAL A 171 3.64 5.36 2.21
CA VAL A 171 4.61 4.53 2.94
C VAL A 171 5.31 5.32 4.03
N PHE A 172 5.72 6.55 3.74
CA PHE A 172 6.53 7.38 4.65
C PHE A 172 5.76 8.50 5.34
N LYS A 173 4.68 9.02 4.73
CA LYS A 173 3.84 9.99 5.43
C LYS A 173 2.81 9.24 6.26
N SER A 174 2.65 9.72 7.48
CA SER A 174 1.50 9.41 8.33
C SER A 174 0.18 9.73 7.62
N ALA A 175 -0.94 9.30 8.20
CA ALA A 175 -2.28 9.57 7.66
C ALA A 175 -2.59 11.08 7.43
N LEU A 176 -1.81 11.97 8.07
CA LEU A 176 -1.82 13.42 7.90
C LEU A 176 -0.61 13.86 7.09
N GLY A 177 -0.86 14.54 5.97
CA GLY A 177 0.16 15.28 5.24
C GLY A 177 0.34 16.69 5.82
N PRO A 178 1.51 17.33 5.65
CA PRO A 178 1.87 18.60 6.29
C PRO A 178 0.89 19.75 6.02
N GLY A 179 0.18 19.77 4.88
CA GLY A 179 -0.81 20.81 4.57
C GLY A 179 -2.25 20.47 4.95
N ARG A 180 -2.51 19.36 5.65
CA ARG A 180 -3.89 18.94 5.99
C ARG A 180 -4.43 19.63 7.24
N LEU A 181 -3.57 20.05 8.16
CA LEU A 181 -3.97 20.75 9.37
C LEU A 181 -3.88 22.25 9.13
N LEU A 182 -5.03 22.92 9.05
CA LEU A 182 -5.12 24.35 8.71
C LEU A 182 -5.09 25.28 9.93
N GLY A 183 -4.99 24.71 11.14
CA GLY A 183 -5.10 25.43 12.41
C GLY A 183 -6.32 24.99 13.22
N TYR A 184 -6.84 25.90 14.04
CA TYR A 184 -8.01 25.68 14.90
C TYR A 184 -8.99 26.85 14.79
N ASP A 185 -10.25 26.64 15.19
CA ASP A 185 -11.26 27.70 15.28
C ASP A 185 -11.27 28.36 16.67
N GLY A 186 -12.11 29.39 16.86
CA GLY A 186 -12.22 30.10 18.15
C GLY A 186 -12.71 29.25 19.32
N GLN A 187 -13.17 28.02 19.08
CA GLN A 187 -13.58 27.06 20.10
C GLN A 187 -12.51 25.98 20.35
N GLY A 188 -11.32 26.10 19.73
CA GLY A 188 -10.22 25.14 19.87
C GLY A 188 -10.38 23.88 19.02
N ARG A 189 -11.34 23.81 18.09
CA ARG A 189 -11.51 22.66 17.19
C ARG A 189 -10.53 22.74 16.03
N LEU A 190 -9.87 21.63 15.72
CA LEU A 190 -8.91 21.50 14.64
C LEU A 190 -9.60 21.53 13.27
N ARG A 191 -9.07 22.35 12.35
CA ARG A 191 -9.52 22.48 10.96
C ARG A 191 -8.74 21.53 10.07
N LEU A 192 -9.35 20.42 9.67
CA LEU A 192 -8.72 19.39 8.85
C LEU A 192 -9.21 19.46 7.39
N GLN A 193 -8.29 19.70 6.46
CA GLN A 193 -8.57 19.62 5.03
C GLN A 193 -8.71 18.14 4.59
N CYS A 194 -9.84 17.87 3.97
CA CYS A 194 -10.27 16.60 3.40
C CYS A 194 -10.62 16.80 1.92
N HIS A 195 -10.83 15.71 1.17
CA HIS A 195 -11.22 15.76 -0.23
C HIS A 195 -12.44 14.89 -0.47
N GLN A 196 -13.39 15.36 -1.27
CA GLN A 196 -14.58 14.59 -1.65
C GLN A 196 -14.17 13.35 -2.46
N SER A 197 -14.94 12.26 -2.31
CA SER A 197 -14.76 11.08 -3.15
C SER A 197 -15.17 11.40 -4.60
N GLY A 198 -14.47 10.85 -5.59
CA GLY A 198 -14.78 11.02 -7.02
C GLY A 198 -14.39 12.38 -7.63
N ALA A 199 -14.68 13.50 -6.97
CA ALA A 199 -14.48 14.85 -7.54
C ALA A 199 -13.16 15.52 -7.12
N ASN A 200 -12.44 14.94 -6.15
CA ASN A 200 -11.22 15.50 -5.55
C ASN A 200 -11.33 16.98 -5.08
N ARG A 201 -12.55 17.46 -4.83
CA ARG A 201 -12.80 18.80 -4.33
C ARG A 201 -12.41 18.90 -2.84
N PRO A 202 -11.58 19.88 -2.45
CA PRO A 202 -11.20 20.05 -1.05
C PRO A 202 -12.39 20.55 -0.22
N PHE A 203 -12.50 20.09 1.02
CA PHE A 203 -13.42 20.60 2.03
C PHE A 203 -12.78 20.50 3.41
N VAL A 204 -13.28 21.28 4.38
CA VAL A 204 -12.73 21.30 5.74
C VAL A 204 -13.71 20.66 6.71
N ILE A 205 -13.20 19.78 7.57
CA ILE A 205 -13.95 19.28 8.74
C ILE A 205 -13.39 19.86 10.02
N LEU A 206 -14.26 20.04 11.00
CA LEU A 206 -13.89 20.44 12.36
C LEU A 206 -13.86 19.21 13.25
N LEU A 207 -12.77 19.01 13.98
CA LEU A 207 -12.61 17.93 14.95
C LEU A 207 -12.19 18.50 16.29
N THR A 208 -12.72 17.96 17.39
CA THR A 208 -12.10 18.23 18.69
C THR A 208 -10.68 17.62 18.72
N PRO A 209 -9.77 18.12 19.57
CA PRO A 209 -8.45 17.53 19.74
C PRO A 209 -8.50 16.02 20.06
N GLU A 210 -9.44 15.59 20.89
CA GLU A 210 -9.62 14.20 21.29
C GLU A 210 -10.07 13.33 20.12
N GLU A 211 -11.02 13.81 19.31
CA GLU A 211 -11.49 13.08 18.13
C GLU A 211 -10.39 12.97 17.07
N PHE A 212 -9.58 14.02 16.90
CA PHE A 212 -8.42 13.99 16.03
C PHE A 212 -7.40 12.94 16.49
N LEU A 213 -7.02 12.95 17.77
CA LEU A 213 -6.10 11.98 18.35
C LEU A 213 -6.65 10.55 18.25
N ARG A 214 -7.94 10.36 18.54
CA ARG A 214 -8.61 9.06 18.40
C ARG A 214 -8.50 8.54 16.97
N ARG A 215 -8.78 9.37 15.95
CA ARG A 215 -8.66 8.99 14.53
C ARG A 215 -7.21 8.71 14.14
N TRP A 216 -6.28 9.57 14.56
CA TRP A 216 -4.87 9.42 14.29
C TRP A 216 -4.32 8.08 14.79
N CYS A 217 -4.66 7.71 16.02
CA CYS A 217 -4.22 6.46 16.65
C CYS A 217 -4.74 5.20 15.95
N LEU A 218 -5.82 5.28 15.15
CA LEU A 218 -6.29 4.14 14.33
C LEU A 218 -5.31 3.75 13.23
N HIS A 219 -4.32 4.60 12.94
CA HIS A 219 -3.36 4.42 11.86
C HIS A 219 -1.96 4.03 12.36
N VAL A 220 -1.78 3.96 13.67
CA VAL A 220 -0.57 3.40 14.28
C VAL A 220 -0.63 1.89 14.09
N LEU A 221 0.33 1.36 13.34
CA LEU A 221 0.42 -0.08 13.08
C LEU A 221 1.08 -0.81 14.25
N PRO A 222 0.80 -2.12 14.43
CA PRO A 222 1.49 -2.93 15.42
C PRO A 222 3.01 -2.82 15.28
N LYS A 223 3.73 -2.89 16.41
CA LYS A 223 5.19 -2.81 16.42
C LYS A 223 5.79 -3.89 15.51
N GLY A 224 6.72 -3.50 14.64
CA GLY A 224 7.38 -4.40 13.70
C GLY A 224 6.53 -4.81 12.50
N PHE A 225 5.32 -4.27 12.33
CA PHE A 225 4.45 -4.65 11.23
C PHE A 225 5.00 -4.18 9.88
N VAL A 226 5.26 -5.13 8.99
CA VAL A 226 5.76 -4.87 7.63
C VAL A 226 4.57 -4.59 6.70
N ARG A 227 4.27 -3.29 6.53
CA ARG A 227 3.15 -2.81 5.70
C ARG A 227 3.38 -2.87 4.20
N VAL A 228 4.64 -2.86 3.76
CA VAL A 228 5.04 -2.99 2.34
C VAL A 228 5.63 -4.37 2.14
N ARG A 229 5.07 -5.16 1.23
CA ARG A 229 5.56 -6.52 0.93
C ARG A 229 5.73 -6.69 -0.57
N HIS A 230 6.74 -7.43 -0.98
CA HIS A 230 6.98 -7.77 -2.38
C HIS A 230 6.67 -9.24 -2.62
N HIS A 231 5.99 -9.53 -3.73
CA HIS A 231 5.39 -10.82 -4.02
C HIS A 231 5.85 -11.38 -5.35
N GLY A 232 5.76 -12.72 -5.48
CA GLY A 232 6.11 -13.43 -6.70
C GLY A 232 7.56 -13.19 -7.08
N TRP A 233 7.82 -12.96 -8.38
CA TRP A 233 9.17 -12.68 -8.85
C TRP A 233 9.72 -11.32 -8.37
N MET A 234 8.90 -10.42 -7.80
CA MET A 234 9.39 -9.21 -7.14
C MET A 234 9.82 -9.44 -5.68
N SER A 235 9.57 -10.60 -5.09
CA SER A 235 9.94 -10.88 -3.70
C SER A 235 11.45 -10.81 -3.45
N GLY A 236 11.86 -10.52 -2.21
CA GLY A 236 13.27 -10.38 -1.85
C GLY A 236 14.11 -11.62 -2.18
N ALA A 237 13.57 -12.81 -1.92
CA ALA A 237 14.23 -14.09 -2.22
C ALA A 237 14.29 -14.41 -3.73
N ALA A 238 13.47 -13.76 -4.55
CA ALA A 238 13.34 -14.07 -5.98
C ALA A 238 14.27 -13.22 -6.88
N ARG A 239 15.41 -12.72 -6.39
CA ARG A 239 16.31 -11.84 -7.16
C ARG A 239 16.69 -12.44 -8.52
N LYS A 240 17.08 -13.73 -8.58
CA LYS A 240 17.44 -14.40 -9.83
C LYS A 240 16.29 -14.42 -10.84
N VAL A 241 15.07 -14.71 -10.36
CA VAL A 241 13.86 -14.72 -11.20
C VAL A 241 13.51 -13.31 -11.67
N ARG A 242 13.66 -12.30 -10.82
CA ARG A 242 13.43 -10.90 -11.17
C ARG A 242 14.36 -10.42 -12.28
N LEU A 243 15.66 -10.71 -12.16
CA LEU A 243 16.63 -10.35 -13.19
C LEU A 243 16.36 -11.09 -14.50
N ARG A 244 15.94 -12.37 -14.43
CA ARG A 244 15.48 -13.10 -15.62
C ARG A 244 14.28 -12.42 -16.29
N VAL A 245 13.26 -12.05 -15.53
CA VAL A 245 12.10 -11.32 -16.08
C VAL A 245 12.54 -10.00 -16.71
N ARG A 246 13.46 -9.26 -16.06
CA ARG A 246 14.01 -8.02 -16.62
C ARG A 246 14.75 -8.26 -17.94
N ALA A 247 15.57 -9.29 -18.03
CA ALA A 247 16.30 -9.65 -19.24
C ALA A 247 15.36 -10.03 -20.39
N LEU A 248 14.31 -10.83 -20.09
CA LEU A 248 13.31 -11.22 -21.08
C LEU A 248 12.50 -10.03 -21.61
N VAL A 249 12.10 -9.13 -20.71
CA VAL A 249 11.18 -8.03 -21.04
C VAL A 249 11.91 -6.83 -21.64
N CYS A 250 13.11 -6.52 -21.17
CA CYS A 250 13.82 -5.27 -21.49
C CYS A 250 15.21 -5.49 -22.10
N GLY A 251 15.70 -6.73 -22.20
CA GLY A 251 17.07 -7.03 -22.63
C GLY A 251 18.15 -6.66 -21.60
N GLU A 252 17.78 -6.25 -20.39
CA GLU A 252 18.70 -5.80 -19.34
C GLU A 252 18.97 -6.90 -18.31
N LEU A 253 20.25 -7.20 -18.08
CA LEU A 253 20.69 -8.26 -17.14
C LEU A 253 20.72 -7.81 -15.68
N ASP A 254 20.79 -6.51 -15.42
CA ASP A 254 20.96 -5.92 -14.09
C ASP A 254 19.88 -4.89 -13.75
N GLU A 255 19.67 -4.66 -12.44
CA GLU A 255 18.85 -3.55 -11.95
C GLU A 255 19.68 -2.25 -12.01
N PRO A 256 19.16 -1.16 -12.59
CA PRO A 256 19.86 0.12 -12.60
C PRO A 256 20.05 0.64 -11.18
N ALA A 257 21.13 1.39 -10.96
CA ALA A 257 21.33 2.07 -9.70
C ALA A 257 20.15 3.04 -9.43
N PRO A 258 19.60 3.08 -8.20
CA PRO A 258 18.62 4.09 -7.83
C PRO A 258 19.15 5.50 -8.11
N ALA A 259 18.29 6.37 -8.64
CA ALA A 259 18.65 7.75 -8.85
C ALA A 259 19.11 8.38 -7.52
N VAL A 260 20.29 9.01 -7.54
CA VAL A 260 20.82 9.74 -6.40
C VAL A 260 19.96 10.98 -6.19
N ILE A 261 19.29 11.04 -5.05
CA ILE A 261 18.51 12.21 -4.65
C ILE A 261 19.46 13.19 -3.97
N LEU A 262 19.80 14.27 -4.67
CA LEU A 262 20.55 15.39 -4.10
C LEU A 262 19.56 16.32 -3.40
N HIS A 263 19.69 16.43 -2.08
CA HIS A 263 18.99 17.48 -1.34
C HIS A 263 19.80 18.78 -1.44
N PRO A 264 19.17 19.92 -1.76
CA PRO A 264 19.87 21.20 -1.74
C PRO A 264 20.42 21.44 -0.34
N VAL A 265 21.67 21.88 -0.27
CA VAL A 265 22.31 22.23 1.01
C VAL A 265 21.49 23.37 1.64
N PRO A 266 21.01 23.21 2.89
CA PRO A 266 20.25 24.25 3.56
C PRO A 266 21.05 25.55 3.57
N ARG A 267 20.40 26.68 3.29
CA ARG A 267 21.02 28.00 3.40
C ARG A 267 20.61 28.66 4.70
N CYS A 268 21.55 29.37 5.33
CA CYS A 268 21.25 30.15 6.53
C CYS A 268 20.22 31.25 6.21
N ALA A 269 19.11 31.28 6.95
CA ALA A 269 18.04 32.28 6.76
C ALA A 269 18.51 33.73 7.01
N ARG A 270 19.65 33.93 7.69
CA ARG A 270 20.19 35.25 8.02
C ARG A 270 21.24 35.74 7.03
N CYS A 271 22.17 34.89 6.62
CA CYS A 271 23.31 35.29 5.77
C CYS A 271 23.36 34.61 4.40
N GLY A 272 22.45 33.67 4.09
CA GLY A 272 22.39 32.97 2.80
C GLY A 272 23.51 31.93 2.55
N ALA A 273 24.49 31.83 3.46
CA ALA A 273 25.58 30.87 3.36
C ALA A 273 25.08 29.42 3.45
N GLU A 274 25.76 28.52 2.75
CA GLU A 274 25.48 27.08 2.80
C GLU A 274 25.83 26.52 4.18
N MET A 275 24.87 25.80 4.76
CA MET A 275 25.03 25.17 6.06
C MET A 275 25.74 23.83 5.91
N LYS A 276 26.77 23.58 6.73
CA LYS A 276 27.44 22.28 6.81
C LYS A 276 26.76 21.40 7.86
N LEU A 277 26.47 20.15 7.51
CA LEU A 277 26.04 19.15 8.49
C LEU A 277 27.22 18.82 9.41
N LEU A 278 27.15 19.26 10.67
CA LEU A 278 28.21 19.00 11.65
C LEU A 278 28.02 17.65 12.34
N ALA A 279 26.78 17.30 12.69
CA ALA A 279 26.45 16.06 13.36
C ALA A 279 24.97 15.69 13.12
N THR A 280 24.67 14.40 13.17
CA THR A 280 23.29 13.88 13.21
C THR A 280 23.01 13.46 14.65
N ILE A 281 21.96 14.00 15.26
CA ILE A 281 21.52 13.53 16.59
C ILE A 281 20.75 12.22 16.36
N GLU A 282 21.33 11.11 16.77
CA GLU A 282 20.61 9.83 16.72
C GLU A 282 19.41 9.88 17.69
N PRO A 283 18.21 9.45 17.25
CA PRO A 283 17.09 9.35 18.16
C PRO A 283 17.47 8.41 19.31
N ARG A 284 17.31 8.86 20.56
CA ARG A 284 17.50 8.00 21.74
C ARG A 284 16.71 6.71 21.52
N GLY A 285 17.41 5.58 21.57
CA GLY A 285 16.75 4.27 21.59
C GLY A 285 15.73 4.20 22.73
N PRO A 286 14.67 3.38 22.60
CA PRO A 286 13.73 3.18 23.70
C PRO A 286 14.51 2.77 24.97
N PRO A 287 14.08 3.21 26.16
CA PRO A 287 14.73 2.81 27.41
C PRO A 287 14.84 1.28 27.48
N PRO A 288 15.93 0.74 28.04
CA PRO A 288 16.11 -0.70 28.20
C PRO A 288 14.91 -1.29 28.93
N ARG A 289 14.43 -2.44 28.46
CA ARG A 289 13.32 -3.15 29.11
C ARG A 289 13.79 -3.53 30.52
N ARG A 290 13.04 -3.09 31.53
CA ARG A 290 13.11 -3.65 32.88
C ARG A 290 12.50 -5.04 32.88
#